data_AF-A0A2P5MDH3-F1
#
_entry.id   AF-A0A2P5MDH3-F1
#
_cell.length_a   1.000
_cell.length_b   1.000
_cell.length_c   1.000
_cell.angle_alpha   90.00
_cell.angle_beta   90.00
_cell.angle_gamma   90.00
#
_symmetry.space_group_name_H-M   'P 1'
#
loop_
_entity.id
_entity.type
_entity.pdbx_description
1 polymer ?
#
loop_
_entity_poly.entity_id
_entity_poly.type
_entity_poly.pdbx_seq_one_letter_code
_entity_poly.pdbx_strand_id
1 'polypeptide(L)'
;DDIAPSWDVTSDSLAAWLAKKMGACALMLIKSVDVGDGALLSEIVRKGVVDSALPDYLDGTPLFIAGPSSLPHAAALLADGVPPGAAIANFPTRKFA
;
A
#
# COMPACT_ATOMS: atom_id res chain seq x y z
N ASP A 1 -7.71 -7.34 16.28
CA ASP A 1 -6.28 -7.65 16.46
C ASP A 1 -5.47 -6.38 16.69
N ASP A 2 -4.47 -6.51 17.55
CA ASP A 2 -3.48 -5.49 17.86
C ASP A 2 -2.26 -5.64 16.95
N ILE A 3 -1.43 -4.59 16.88
CA ILE A 3 -0.21 -4.60 16.07
C ILE A 3 0.96 -5.21 16.89
N ALA A 4 1.80 -6.01 16.24
CA ALA A 4 2.94 -6.62 16.91
C ALA A 4 3.99 -5.56 17.31
N PRO A 5 4.49 -5.55 18.55
CA PRO A 5 5.55 -4.64 18.99
C PRO A 5 6.93 -5.18 18.57
N SER A 6 7.17 -5.27 17.26
CA SER A 6 8.44 -5.71 16.67
C SER A 6 9.10 -4.60 15.85
N TRP A 7 10.42 -4.68 15.67
CA TRP A 7 11.18 -3.83 14.75
C TRP A 7 10.95 -4.15 13.27
N ASP A 8 10.36 -5.31 12.97
CA ASP A 8 9.94 -5.67 11.61
C ASP A 8 8.72 -4.86 11.15
N VAL A 9 8.00 -4.23 12.08
CA VAL A 9 6.85 -3.37 11.85
C VAL A 9 7.32 -1.93 11.77
N THR A 10 7.15 -1.30 10.61
CA THR A 10 7.45 0.12 10.43
C THR A 10 6.18 0.93 10.14
N SER A 11 6.34 2.19 9.76
CA SER A 11 5.23 3.09 9.41
C SER A 11 4.31 2.51 8.32
N ASP A 12 4.79 1.65 7.42
CA ASP A 12 3.95 1.06 6.38
C ASP A 12 2.92 0.09 6.99
N SER A 13 3.40 -0.86 7.79
CA SER A 13 2.54 -1.78 8.55
C SER A 13 1.59 -1.07 9.50
N LEU A 14 2.06 -0.01 10.19
CA LEU A 14 1.22 0.82 11.06
C LEU A 14 0.09 1.49 10.26
N ALA A 15 0.38 1.98 9.06
CA ALA A 15 -0.62 2.60 8.19
C ALA A 15 -1.65 1.58 7.69
N ALA A 16 -1.24 0.36 7.33
CA ALA A 16 -2.16 -0.73 6.96
C ALA A 16 -3.05 -1.15 8.12
N TRP A 17 -2.48 -1.34 9.31
CA TRP A 17 -3.24 -1.64 10.51
C TRP A 17 -4.29 -0.55 10.82
N LEU A 18 -3.91 0.71 10.71
CA LEU A 18 -4.82 1.83 10.95
C LEU A 18 -5.90 1.93 9.86
N ALA A 19 -5.54 1.76 8.59
CA ALA A 19 -6.48 1.77 7.48
C ALA A 19 -7.59 0.72 7.66
N LYS A 20 -7.20 -0.50 8.04
CA LYS A 20 -8.13 -1.57 8.43
C LYS A 20 -9.03 -1.16 9.61
N LYS A 21 -8.45 -0.60 10.68
CA LYS A 21 -9.21 -0.17 11.87
C LYS A 21 -10.23 0.92 11.57
N MET A 22 -9.92 1.81 10.63
CA MET A 22 -10.79 2.92 10.24
C MET A 22 -11.78 2.56 9.13
N GLY A 23 -11.67 1.38 8.52
CA GLY A 23 -12.44 1.01 7.33
C GLY A 23 -12.14 1.93 6.14
N ALA A 24 -10.87 2.29 5.94
CA ALA A 24 -10.46 3.21 4.89
C ALA A 24 -10.78 2.63 3.50
N CYS A 25 -11.22 3.49 2.57
CA CYS A 25 -11.50 3.08 1.19
C CYS A 25 -10.23 2.69 0.41
N ALA A 26 -9.07 3.21 0.81
CA ALA A 26 -7.77 2.91 0.23
C ALA A 26 -6.64 3.29 1.20
N LEU A 27 -5.48 2.68 1.03
CA LEU A 27 -4.21 3.06 1.64
C LEU A 27 -3.25 3.52 0.54
N MET A 28 -2.67 4.71 0.70
CA MET A 28 -1.62 5.22 -0.19
C MET A 28 -0.33 5.45 0.61
N LEU A 29 0.76 4.82 0.16
CA LEU A 29 2.09 5.00 0.72
C LEU A 29 2.93 5.86 -0.21
N ILE A 30 3.59 6.88 0.33
CA ILE A 30 4.53 7.73 -0.42
C ILE A 30 5.93 7.16 -0.27
N LYS A 31 6.64 6.97 -1.38
CA LYS A 31 7.98 6.37 -1.41
C LYS A 31 8.91 7.17 -2.33
N SER A 32 10.21 7.04 -2.09
CA SER A 32 11.24 7.70 -2.90
C SER A 32 11.53 6.99 -4.23
N VAL A 33 10.84 5.89 -4.51
CA VAL A 33 11.00 5.08 -5.73
C VAL A 33 9.65 4.87 -6.39
N ASP A 34 9.67 4.81 -7.72
CA ASP A 34 8.52 4.38 -8.50
C ASP A 34 8.38 2.86 -8.49
N VAL A 35 7.13 2.41 -8.55
CA VAL A 35 6.77 1.00 -8.74
C VAL A 35 5.85 0.88 -9.95
N GLY A 36 5.82 -0.29 -10.57
CA GLY A 36 4.92 -0.55 -11.70
C GLY A 36 3.47 -0.69 -11.23
N ASP A 37 2.54 -0.22 -12.07
CA ASP A 37 1.12 -0.50 -11.87
C ASP A 37 0.84 -2.00 -11.95
N GLY A 38 0.03 -2.51 -11.03
CA GLY A 38 -0.24 -3.95 -10.88
C GLY A 38 0.95 -4.76 -10.37
N ALA A 39 2.03 -4.13 -9.87
CA ALA A 39 3.15 -4.84 -9.29
C ALA A 39 2.70 -5.72 -8.12
N LEU A 40 3.30 -6.92 -8.02
CA LEU A 40 2.99 -7.87 -6.95
C LEU A 40 3.56 -7.36 -5.62
N LEU A 41 2.73 -7.37 -4.57
CA LEU A 41 3.13 -6.97 -3.23
C LEU A 41 4.38 -7.72 -2.74
N SER A 42 4.49 -9.02 -3.04
CA SER A 42 5.64 -9.83 -2.66
C SER A 42 6.96 -9.34 -3.28
N GLU A 43 6.92 -8.75 -4.47
CA GLU A 43 8.11 -8.20 -5.12
C GLU A 43 8.50 -6.85 -4.54
N ILE A 44 7.52 -6.05 -4.13
CA ILE A 44 7.71 -4.75 -3.49
C ILE A 44 8.36 -4.95 -2.11
N VAL A 45 7.86 -5.92 -1.34
CA VAL A 45 8.46 -6.35 -0.07
C VAL A 45 9.87 -6.91 -0.29
N ARG A 46 10.06 -7.82 -1.26
CA ARG A 46 11.38 -8.39 -1.58
C ARG A 46 12.42 -7.32 -1.95
N LYS A 47 11.99 -6.24 -2.62
CA LYS A 47 12.84 -5.09 -2.98
C LYS A 47 13.08 -4.11 -1.83
N GLY A 48 12.44 -4.31 -0.68
CA GLY A 48 12.58 -3.44 0.50
C GLY A 48 11.93 -2.06 0.33
N VAL A 49 10.96 -1.92 -0.58
CA VAL A 49 10.22 -0.65 -0.76
C VAL A 49 9.29 -0.39 0.42
N VAL A 50 8.76 -1.45 1.00
CA VAL A 50 7.94 -1.47 2.21
C VAL A 50 8.48 -2.51 3.19
N ASP A 51 8.11 -2.39 4.46
CA ASP A 51 8.48 -3.40 5.45
C ASP A 51 7.85 -4.77 5.18
N SER A 52 8.51 -5.82 5.69
CA SER A 52 8.11 -7.20 5.46
C SER A 52 6.85 -7.63 6.20
N ALA A 53 6.45 -6.89 7.23
CA ALA A 53 5.26 -7.20 8.01
C ALA A 53 3.98 -6.66 7.36
N LEU A 54 4.09 -5.76 6.37
CA LEU A 54 2.95 -5.13 5.70
C LEU A 54 1.87 -6.12 5.23
N PRO A 55 2.19 -7.27 4.60
CA PRO A 55 1.18 -8.21 4.14
C PRO A 55 0.24 -8.73 5.24
N ASP A 56 0.72 -8.83 6.48
CA ASP A 56 -0.05 -9.37 7.61
C ASP A 56 -1.13 -8.38 8.11
N TYR A 57 -1.00 -7.10 7.75
CA TYR A 57 -1.89 -6.02 8.18
C TYR A 57 -2.88 -5.55 7.10
N LEU A 58 -2.82 -6.11 5.90
CA LEU A 58 -3.78 -5.84 4.82
C LEU A 58 -5.00 -6.76 4.91
N ASP A 59 -6.18 -6.24 4.60
CA ASP A 59 -7.48 -6.94 4.79
C ASP A 59 -8.43 -6.91 3.59
N GLY A 60 -7.95 -6.38 2.46
CA GLY A 60 -8.78 -6.10 1.27
C GLY A 60 -8.61 -4.66 0.82
N THR A 61 -8.18 -3.78 1.74
CA THR A 61 -7.95 -2.37 1.45
C THR A 61 -7.05 -2.19 0.22
N PRO A 62 -7.54 -1.48 -0.84
CA PRO A 62 -6.73 -1.14 -2.00
C PRO A 62 -5.45 -0.41 -1.59
N LEU A 63 -4.31 -0.87 -2.09
CA LEU A 63 -3.00 -0.31 -1.78
C LEU A 63 -2.45 0.42 -3.01
N PHE A 64 -2.02 1.66 -2.81
CA PHE A 64 -1.34 2.48 -3.80
C PHE A 64 0.05 2.86 -3.30
N ILE A 65 1.04 2.88 -4.19
CA ILE A 65 2.38 3.42 -3.89
C ILE A 65 2.68 4.57 -4.84
N ALA A 66 2.83 5.75 -4.27
CA ALA A 66 3.18 6.98 -4.97
C ALA A 66 4.70 7.19 -4.91
N GLY A 67 5.35 7.08 -6.06
CA GLY A 67 6.75 7.44 -6.26
C GLY A 67 6.93 8.84 -6.86
N PRO A 68 8.17 9.25 -7.18
CA PRO A 68 8.46 10.55 -7.78
C PRO A 68 7.64 10.86 -9.05
N SER A 69 7.36 9.85 -9.89
CA SER A 69 6.56 10.01 -11.10
C SER A 69 5.10 10.42 -10.84
N SER A 70 4.60 10.21 -9.62
CA SER A 70 3.25 10.56 -9.21
C SER A 70 3.10 12.03 -8.81
N LEU A 71 4.19 12.72 -8.45
CA LEU A 71 4.19 14.10 -7.96
C LEU A 71 3.55 15.11 -8.92
N PRO A 72 3.83 15.11 -10.25
CA PRO A 72 3.32 16.13 -11.14
C PRO A 72 1.77 16.21 -11.20
N HIS A 73 1.10 15.10 -10.91
CA HIS A 73 -0.37 14.99 -11.00
C HIS A 73 -1.05 14.82 -9.64
N ALA A 74 -0.27 14.72 -8.55
CA ALA A 74 -0.79 14.38 -7.22
C ALA A 74 -1.87 15.36 -6.74
N ALA A 75 -1.65 16.67 -6.90
CA ALA A 75 -2.61 17.68 -6.46
C ALA A 75 -3.97 17.57 -7.17
N ALA A 76 -3.96 17.33 -8.49
CA ALA A 76 -5.17 17.18 -9.28
C ALA A 76 -5.92 15.90 -8.89
N LEU A 77 -5.22 14.77 -8.79
CA LEU A 77 -5.81 13.48 -8.41
C LEU A 77 -6.44 13.55 -7.01
N LEU A 78 -5.74 14.15 -6.04
CA LEU A 78 -6.26 14.32 -4.68
C LEU A 78 -7.50 15.23 -4.65
N ALA A 79 -7.52 16.30 -5.45
CA ALA A 79 -8.70 17.17 -5.58
C ALA A 79 -9.92 16.42 -6.14
N ASP A 80 -9.69 15.44 -7.01
CA ASP A 80 -10.71 14.56 -7.58
C ASP A 80 -11.05 13.35 -6.68
N GLY A 81 -10.43 13.24 -5.49
CA GLY A 81 -10.65 12.12 -4.56
C GLY A 81 -9.99 10.81 -4.99
N VAL A 82 -9.04 10.86 -5.92
CA VAL A 82 -8.31 9.71 -6.44
C VAL A 82 -6.93 9.63 -5.77
N PRO A 83 -6.54 8.48 -5.18
CA PRO A 83 -5.19 8.32 -4.64
C PRO A 83 -4.15 8.29 -5.77
N PRO A 84 -3.11 9.15 -5.76
CA PRO A 84 -2.00 9.03 -6.69
C PRO A 84 -1.15 7.79 -6.43
N GLY A 85 -0.42 7.36 -7.47
CA GLY A 85 0.47 6.21 -7.40
C GLY A 85 -0.02 4.99 -8.16
N ALA A 86 0.83 3.97 -8.18
CA ALA A 86 0.55 2.68 -8.81
C ALA A 86 -0.35 1.84 -7.90
N ALA A 87 -1.35 1.17 -8.47
CA ALA A 87 -2.16 0.19 -7.75
C ALA A 87 -1.36 -1.11 -7.56
N ILE A 88 -1.37 -1.65 -6.34
CA ILE A 88 -0.59 -2.84 -5.99
C ILE A 88 -1.48 -4.09 -6.02
N ALA A 89 -0.99 -5.14 -6.67
CA ALA A 89 -1.60 -6.45 -6.61
C ALA A 89 -1.27 -7.11 -5.26
N ASN A 90 -2.17 -6.93 -4.30
CA ASN A 90 -2.04 -7.35 -2.90
C ASN A 90 -2.83 -8.63 -2.56
N PHE A 91 -3.78 -9.04 -3.39
CA PHE A 91 -4.50 -10.31 -3.23
C PHE A 91 -4.29 -11.20 -4.46
N PRO A 92 -3.99 -12.51 -4.29
CA PRO A 92 -4.28 -13.44 -5.36
C PRO A 92 -5.77 -13.32 -5.65
N THR A 93 -6.13 -13.05 -6.90
CA THR A 93 -7.51 -13.18 -7.36
C THR A 93 -8.03 -14.53 -6.86
N ARG A 94 -9.03 -14.53 -5.96
CA ARG A 94 -9.76 -15.76 -5.67
C ARG A 94 -10.26 -16.25 -7.01
N LYS A 95 -9.72 -17.36 -7.51
CA LYS A 95 -10.40 -18.14 -8.54
C LYS A 95 -11.74 -18.52 -7.92
N PHE A 96 -12.81 -17.88 -8.39
CA PHE A 96 -14.13 -18.44 -8.20
C PHE A 96 -14.10 -19.80 -8.87
N ALA A 97 -14.23 -20.85 -8.05
CA ALA A 97 -14.50 -22.21 -8.50
C ALA A 97 -15.97 -22.32 -8.88
#